data_AF-X1QXQ2-F1
#
_entry.id   AF-X1QXQ2-F1
#
_cell.length_a   1.000
_cell.length_b   1.000
_cell.length_c   1.000
_cell.angle_alpha   90.00
_cell.angle_beta   90.00
_cell.angle_gamma   90.00
#
_symmetry.space_group_name_H-M   'P 1'
#
loop_
_entity.id
_entity.type
_entity.pdbx_description
1 polymer ?
#
loop_
_entity_poly.entity_id
_entity_poly.type
_entity_poly.pdbx_seq_one_letter_code
_entity_poly.pdbx_strand_id
1 'polypeptide(L)'
;LILTILGNTVIFASVPSYPFYPPDANMLNEAMLMIMLVLSPIILLDFILLSSELFRSRPGIRKLGGSFFVSSGFFLIMILSTVFTIVWDYIPLVGDLFRDAIWVIFLILGVSVFLPLFLINKASRGTFESINSVVKNKKKASLIIAIISLTTIIGAVALEFPIDHNLSGDSLKVLSYNIQQGSDESGNKNFDAQYEVIRYLDADIIGLQESDTCRISSGNSDIVRFVSNRLKLYAYYGPKTLTGTFGIALLSKYPILNPKTFYMKSKGEQTATVWAQIMVGSTKFNIFITHLGNYEDPAEDRSQIVQQENILSVTNSLNNVILMGDFNFELDTEQYNITVAQLYDCWEVALGKTIGNVPEGWETRLPDGRIDHIFVSGELNTTVTSITYTGGTAADHPCVL
;
A
#
# COMPACT_ATOMS: atom_id res chain seq x y z
N LEU A 1 14.16 2.81 -13.61
CA LEU A 1 12.85 2.23 -13.27
C LEU A 1 12.96 0.73 -13.09
N ILE A 2 13.18 -0.07 -14.15
CA ILE A 2 13.23 -1.55 -14.01
C ILE A 2 14.27 -1.99 -12.98
N LEU A 3 15.49 -1.45 -13.04
CA LEU A 3 16.53 -1.75 -12.04
C LEU A 3 16.14 -1.31 -10.62
N THR A 4 15.44 -0.18 -10.49
CA THR A 4 14.89 0.30 -9.23
C THR A 4 13.85 -0.67 -8.67
N ILE A 5 12.93 -1.15 -9.52
CA ILE A 5 11.90 -2.12 -9.14
C ILE A 5 12.58 -3.45 -8.77
N LEU A 6 13.36 -4.03 -9.67
CA LEU A 6 14.04 -5.30 -9.49
C LEU A 6 14.93 -5.33 -8.24
N GLY A 7 15.71 -4.26 -8.01
CA GLY A 7 16.57 -4.16 -6.83
C GLY A 7 15.78 -4.07 -5.51
N ASN A 8 14.49 -3.73 -5.56
CA ASN A 8 13.60 -3.66 -4.41
C ASN A 8 12.55 -4.79 -4.38
N THR A 9 12.55 -5.69 -5.37
CA THR A 9 11.66 -6.84 -5.41
C THR A 9 12.15 -7.91 -4.44
N VAL A 10 11.24 -8.43 -3.62
CA VAL A 10 11.49 -9.62 -2.81
C VAL A 10 11.02 -10.83 -3.61
N ILE A 11 11.87 -11.85 -3.73
CA ILE A 11 11.49 -13.14 -4.33
C ILE A 11 11.12 -14.06 -3.18
N PHE A 12 9.84 -14.11 -2.82
CA PHE A 12 9.35 -14.80 -1.61
C PHE A 12 9.58 -16.30 -1.64
N ALA A 13 9.58 -16.89 -2.84
CA ALA A 13 9.92 -18.30 -3.04
C ALA A 13 11.38 -18.64 -2.65
N SER A 14 12.27 -17.64 -2.61
CA SER A 14 13.69 -17.79 -2.26
C SER A 14 14.02 -17.35 -0.82
N VAL A 15 13.03 -16.89 -0.05
CA VAL A 15 13.23 -16.45 1.32
C VAL A 15 13.49 -17.66 2.23
N PRO A 16 14.59 -17.68 2.99
CA PRO A 16 14.99 -18.87 3.75
C PRO A 16 14.18 -19.07 5.03
N SER A 17 13.69 -18.00 5.65
CA SER A 17 13.01 -18.04 6.94
C SER A 17 12.04 -16.88 7.09
N TYR A 18 10.99 -17.11 7.88
CA TYR A 18 9.97 -16.13 8.23
C TYR A 18 9.82 -16.04 9.76
N PRO A 19 9.33 -14.91 10.32
CA PRO A 19 8.97 -13.67 9.65
C PRO A 19 10.16 -13.00 8.95
N PHE A 20 9.95 -12.55 7.71
CA PHE A 20 11.02 -12.00 6.88
C PHE A 20 11.01 -10.48 6.91
N TYR A 21 12.10 -9.89 7.40
CA TYR A 21 12.31 -8.46 7.36
C TYR A 21 13.12 -8.12 6.11
N PRO A 22 12.56 -7.35 5.15
CA PRO A 22 13.32 -6.91 4.00
C PRO A 22 14.48 -6.04 4.50
N PRO A 23 15.69 -6.18 3.93
CA PRO A 23 16.78 -5.28 4.26
C PRO A 23 16.42 -3.85 3.89
N ASP A 24 16.97 -2.88 4.64
CA ASP A 24 16.89 -1.48 4.28
C ASP A 24 17.49 -1.26 2.88
N ALA A 25 16.98 -0.25 2.19
CA ALA A 25 17.52 0.14 0.89
C ALA A 25 19.00 0.50 1.04
N ASN A 26 19.87 -0.21 0.32
CA ASN A 26 21.31 0.09 0.33
C ASN A 26 21.62 1.26 -0.60
N MET A 27 22.88 1.72 -0.58
CA MET A 27 23.33 2.83 -1.44
C MET A 27 23.08 2.60 -2.93
N LEU A 28 23.15 1.34 -3.40
CA LEU A 28 22.87 1.02 -4.80
C LEU A 28 21.38 1.16 -5.12
N ASN A 29 20.50 0.70 -4.23
CA ASN A 29 19.05 0.89 -4.37
C ASN A 29 18.70 2.38 -4.44
N GLU A 30 19.26 3.17 -3.53
CA GLU A 30 19.05 4.63 -3.49
C GLU A 30 19.62 5.31 -4.74
N ALA A 31 20.83 4.94 -5.18
CA ALA A 31 21.41 5.47 -6.41
C ALA A 31 20.53 5.13 -7.63
N MET A 32 20.01 3.92 -7.73
CA MET A 32 19.09 3.51 -8.81
C MET A 32 17.78 4.29 -8.79
N LEU A 33 17.23 4.58 -7.61
CA LEU A 33 16.06 5.43 -7.45
C LEU A 33 16.35 6.86 -7.91
N MET A 34 17.44 7.45 -7.43
CA MET A 34 17.84 8.81 -7.78
C MET A 34 18.12 8.96 -9.28
N ILE A 35 18.84 8.00 -9.88
CA ILE A 35 19.06 7.95 -11.34
C ILE A 35 17.72 7.87 -12.07
N MET A 36 16.81 7.00 -11.63
CA MET A 36 15.48 6.91 -12.23
C MET A 36 14.73 8.25 -12.15
N LEU A 37 14.70 8.91 -10.99
CA LEU A 37 13.99 10.18 -10.80
C LEU A 37 14.58 11.26 -11.71
N VAL A 38 15.90 11.40 -11.75
CA VAL A 38 16.62 12.37 -12.59
C VAL A 38 16.36 12.11 -14.08
N LEU A 39 16.29 10.84 -14.49
CA LEU A 39 16.03 10.46 -15.87
C LEU A 39 14.54 10.42 -16.24
N SER A 40 13.61 10.43 -15.28
CA SER A 40 12.17 10.32 -15.54
C SER A 40 11.60 11.30 -16.57
N PRO A 41 12.12 12.54 -16.74
CA PRO A 41 11.67 13.44 -17.80
C PRO A 41 11.92 12.92 -19.23
N ILE A 42 12.74 11.86 -19.40
CA ILE A 42 12.95 11.21 -20.70
C ILE A 42 11.64 10.74 -21.33
N ILE A 43 10.66 10.33 -20.50
CA ILE A 43 9.35 9.87 -20.95
C ILE A 43 8.62 10.99 -21.72
N LEU A 44 8.75 12.24 -21.25
CA LEU A 44 8.16 13.39 -21.93
C LEU A 44 8.88 13.66 -23.26
N LEU A 45 10.20 13.50 -23.30
CA LEU A 45 10.97 13.66 -24.54
C LEU A 45 10.60 12.60 -25.58
N ASP A 46 10.45 11.35 -25.15
CA ASP A 46 10.00 10.25 -26.00
C ASP A 46 8.59 10.50 -26.53
N PHE A 47 7.68 11.00 -25.68
CA PHE A 47 6.33 11.40 -26.09
C PHE A 47 6.35 12.51 -27.15
N ILE A 48 7.14 13.56 -26.96
CA ILE A 48 7.29 14.66 -27.93
C ILE A 48 7.80 14.13 -29.27
N LEU A 49 8.81 13.26 -29.21
CA LEU A 49 9.43 12.63 -30.38
C LEU A 49 8.44 11.80 -31.19
N LEU A 50 7.79 10.87 -30.53
CA LEU A 50 6.83 9.96 -31.15
C LEU A 50 5.63 10.72 -31.70
N SER A 51 5.13 11.72 -30.95
CA SER A 51 4.05 12.59 -31.40
C SER A 51 4.46 13.40 -32.63
N SER A 52 5.66 13.97 -32.64
CA SER A 52 6.18 14.74 -33.78
C SER A 52 6.32 13.87 -35.03
N GLU A 53 6.81 12.64 -34.90
CA GLU A 53 6.88 11.69 -36.01
C GLU A 53 5.48 11.29 -36.51
N LEU A 54 4.53 11.07 -35.59
CA LEU A 54 3.15 10.75 -35.92
C LEU A 54 2.49 11.87 -36.77
N PHE A 55 2.65 13.13 -36.36
CA PHE A 55 2.14 14.28 -37.11
C PHE A 55 2.80 14.42 -38.48
N ARG A 56 4.11 14.18 -38.55
CA ARG A 56 4.87 14.30 -39.80
C ARG A 56 4.53 13.21 -40.81
N SER A 57 4.43 11.97 -40.35
CA SER A 57 4.19 10.81 -41.19
C SER A 57 2.78 10.77 -41.79
N ARG A 58 1.84 11.56 -41.23
CA ARG A 58 0.46 11.71 -41.72
C ARG A 58 -0.18 10.35 -42.08
N PRO A 59 -0.24 9.40 -41.13
CA PRO A 59 -0.78 8.08 -41.40
C PRO A 59 -2.26 8.18 -41.81
N GLY A 60 -2.66 7.35 -42.78
CA GLY A 60 -4.07 7.25 -43.16
C GLY A 60 -4.94 6.71 -42.01
N ILE A 61 -6.24 7.03 -42.05
CA ILE A 61 -7.20 6.71 -40.98
C ILE A 61 -7.21 5.22 -40.58
N ARG A 62 -7.06 4.30 -41.56
CA ARG A 62 -6.99 2.85 -41.29
C ARG A 62 -5.77 2.46 -40.46
N LYS A 63 -4.62 3.08 -40.72
CA LYS A 63 -3.39 2.84 -39.95
C LYS A 63 -3.54 3.39 -38.54
N LEU A 64 -4.09 4.60 -38.39
CA LEU A 64 -4.39 5.18 -37.07
C LEU A 64 -5.32 4.29 -36.25
N GLY A 65 -6.44 3.84 -36.85
CA GLY A 65 -7.38 2.94 -36.18
C GLY A 65 -6.75 1.60 -35.80
N GLY A 66 -5.98 0.98 -36.71
CA GLY A 66 -5.27 -0.27 -36.42
C GLY A 66 -4.21 -0.12 -35.32
N SER A 67 -3.41 0.95 -35.37
CA SER A 67 -2.42 1.23 -34.33
C SER A 67 -3.07 1.50 -32.98
N PHE A 68 -4.15 2.28 -32.94
CA PHE A 68 -4.91 2.51 -31.72
C PHE A 68 -5.43 1.19 -31.14
N PHE A 69 -6.07 0.35 -31.96
CA PHE A 69 -6.57 -0.97 -31.53
C PHE A 69 -5.46 -1.85 -30.92
N VAL A 70 -4.32 -1.98 -31.61
CA VAL A 70 -3.19 -2.79 -31.13
C VAL A 70 -2.60 -2.20 -29.84
N SER A 71 -2.38 -0.89 -29.79
CA SER A 71 -1.81 -0.22 -28.61
C SER A 71 -2.75 -0.28 -27.40
N SER A 72 -4.06 -0.08 -27.59
CA SER A 72 -5.07 -0.22 -26.53
C SER A 72 -5.18 -1.65 -26.04
N GLY A 73 -5.17 -2.64 -26.94
CA GLY A 73 -5.16 -4.05 -26.56
C GLY A 73 -3.91 -4.44 -25.77
N PHE A 74 -2.73 -3.99 -26.22
CA PHE A 74 -1.49 -4.17 -25.47
C PHE A 74 -1.54 -3.50 -24.10
N PHE A 75 -2.01 -2.26 -24.02
CA PHE A 75 -2.15 -1.54 -22.75
C PHE A 75 -3.08 -2.26 -21.77
N LEU A 76 -4.22 -2.77 -22.25
CA LEU A 76 -5.14 -3.56 -21.44
C LEU A 76 -4.47 -4.85 -20.92
N ILE A 77 -3.74 -5.57 -21.77
CA ILE A 77 -2.99 -6.77 -21.37
C ILE A 77 -1.96 -6.43 -20.29
N MET A 78 -1.26 -5.30 -20.41
CA MET A 78 -0.28 -4.88 -19.41
C MET A 78 -0.94 -4.48 -18.09
N ILE A 79 -2.09 -3.79 -18.10
CA ILE A 79 -2.86 -3.53 -16.87
C ILE A 79 -3.30 -4.85 -16.24
N LEU A 80 -3.89 -5.76 -17.01
CA LEU A 80 -4.33 -7.06 -16.49
C LEU A 80 -3.16 -7.87 -15.92
N SER A 81 -2.01 -7.82 -16.58
CA SER A 81 -0.79 -8.44 -16.08
C SER A 81 -0.39 -7.85 -14.72
N THR A 82 -0.46 -6.52 -14.53
CA THR A 82 -0.16 -5.92 -13.22
C THR A 82 -1.14 -6.38 -12.14
N VAL A 83 -2.42 -6.50 -12.48
CA VAL A 83 -3.43 -7.04 -11.55
C VAL A 83 -3.10 -8.48 -11.18
N PHE A 84 -2.73 -9.30 -12.17
CA PHE A 84 -2.38 -10.71 -11.94
C PHE A 84 -1.19 -10.89 -11.01
N THR A 85 -0.25 -9.94 -10.91
CA THR A 85 0.84 -10.03 -9.90
C THR A 85 0.37 -9.89 -8.46
N ILE A 86 -0.86 -9.44 -8.23
CA ILE A 86 -1.46 -9.25 -6.91
C ILE A 86 -2.36 -10.45 -6.60
N VAL A 87 -3.30 -10.73 -7.51
CA VAL A 87 -4.30 -11.79 -7.34
C VAL A 87 -3.85 -13.14 -7.92
N TRP A 88 -2.54 -13.35 -8.06
CA TRP A 88 -1.99 -14.52 -8.75
C TRP A 88 -2.49 -15.84 -8.14
N ASP A 89 -2.67 -15.88 -6.83
CA ASP A 89 -3.15 -17.06 -6.10
C ASP A 89 -4.56 -17.49 -6.51
N TYR A 90 -5.39 -16.53 -6.94
CA TYR A 90 -6.76 -16.77 -7.41
C TYR A 90 -6.84 -17.18 -8.90
N ILE A 91 -5.70 -17.45 -9.55
CA ILE A 91 -5.63 -17.76 -10.99
C ILE A 91 -5.04 -19.17 -11.22
N PRO A 92 -5.86 -20.23 -11.29
CA PRO A 92 -5.41 -21.62 -11.21
C PRO A 92 -4.42 -22.11 -12.29
N LEU A 93 -4.37 -21.47 -13.47
CA LEU A 93 -3.59 -21.96 -14.61
C LEU A 93 -2.28 -21.22 -14.86
N VAL A 94 -2.25 -19.92 -14.57
CA VAL A 94 -1.13 -19.04 -14.94
C VAL A 94 -0.68 -18.15 -13.80
N GLY A 95 -1.37 -18.18 -12.65
CA GLY A 95 -1.11 -17.33 -11.49
C GLY A 95 0.35 -17.36 -11.06
N ASP A 96 0.91 -18.56 -10.84
CA ASP A 96 2.29 -18.74 -10.40
C ASP A 96 3.34 -18.03 -11.27
N LEU A 97 3.06 -17.82 -12.57
CA LEU A 97 3.96 -17.07 -13.47
C LEU A 97 4.04 -15.58 -13.12
N PHE A 98 3.04 -15.04 -12.43
CA PHE A 98 2.93 -13.64 -12.04
C PHE A 98 3.43 -13.36 -10.62
N ARG A 99 3.65 -14.40 -9.80
CA ARG A 99 4.23 -14.25 -8.46
C ARG A 99 5.60 -13.59 -8.55
N ASP A 100 5.80 -12.51 -7.80
CA ASP A 100 7.04 -11.72 -7.75
C ASP A 100 7.51 -11.13 -9.10
N ALA A 101 6.66 -11.15 -10.13
CA ALA A 101 7.03 -10.89 -11.52
C ALA A 101 6.72 -9.45 -11.99
N ILE A 102 6.37 -8.53 -11.09
CA ILE A 102 6.02 -7.15 -11.45
C ILE A 102 7.12 -6.44 -12.26
N TRP A 103 8.39 -6.73 -11.96
CA TRP A 103 9.53 -6.15 -12.69
C TRP A 103 9.57 -6.59 -14.16
N VAL A 104 9.10 -7.80 -14.48
CA VAL A 104 9.01 -8.33 -15.85
C VAL A 104 8.00 -7.52 -16.66
N ILE A 105 6.87 -7.18 -16.05
CA ILE A 105 5.82 -6.38 -16.67
C ILE A 105 6.34 -4.99 -17.02
N PHE A 106 7.04 -4.35 -16.08
CA PHE A 106 7.69 -3.06 -16.34
C PHE A 106 8.83 -3.16 -17.36
N LEU A 107 9.53 -4.29 -17.44
CA LEU A 107 10.53 -4.54 -18.48
C LEU A 107 9.89 -4.61 -19.87
N ILE A 108 8.81 -5.37 -20.02
CA ILE A 108 8.07 -5.48 -21.29
C ILE A 108 7.54 -4.10 -21.70
N LEU A 109 6.91 -3.35 -20.78
CA LEU A 109 6.47 -1.98 -21.03
C LEU A 109 7.61 -1.07 -21.50
N GLY A 110 8.74 -1.09 -20.78
CA GLY A 110 9.90 -0.26 -21.09
C GLY A 110 10.47 -0.57 -22.48
N VAL A 111 10.63 -1.85 -22.82
CA VAL A 111 11.12 -2.29 -24.15
C VAL A 111 10.13 -1.89 -25.24
N SER A 112 8.82 -2.10 -25.02
CA SER A 112 7.79 -1.77 -26.00
C SER A 112 7.69 -0.26 -26.30
N VAL A 113 7.94 0.60 -25.30
CA VAL A 113 7.99 2.07 -25.51
C VAL A 113 9.30 2.50 -26.16
N PHE A 114 10.41 1.82 -25.86
CA PHE A 114 11.73 2.17 -26.36
C PHE A 114 11.96 1.76 -27.82
N LEU A 115 11.46 0.59 -28.26
CA LEU A 115 11.69 0.07 -29.61
C LEU A 115 11.25 1.01 -30.75
N PRO A 116 10.06 1.66 -30.70
CA PRO A 116 9.63 2.61 -31.72
C PRO A 116 10.58 3.80 -31.92
N LEU A 117 11.37 4.17 -30.91
CA LEU A 117 12.32 5.30 -31.02
C LEU A 117 13.40 5.06 -32.08
N PHE A 118 13.75 3.81 -32.36
CA PHE A 118 14.68 3.45 -33.43
C PHE A 118 14.11 3.65 -34.84
N LEU A 119 12.78 3.74 -34.96
CA LEU A 119 12.08 3.93 -36.23
C LEU A 119 11.85 5.42 -36.56
N ILE A 120 12.16 6.33 -35.63
CA ILE A 120 11.96 7.77 -35.82
C ILE A 120 12.92 8.31 -36.88
N ASN A 121 12.38 9.06 -37.84
CA ASN A 121 13.15 9.68 -38.90
C ASN A 121 14.08 10.76 -38.32
N LYS A 122 15.32 10.84 -38.84
CA LYS A 122 16.29 11.88 -38.45
C LYS A 122 15.70 13.29 -38.54
N ALA A 123 14.83 13.53 -39.52
CA ALA A 123 14.24 14.84 -39.71
C ALA A 123 13.20 15.21 -38.62
N SER A 124 12.59 14.24 -37.93
CA SER A 124 11.70 14.46 -36.78
C SER A 124 12.47 14.76 -35.49
N ARG A 125 13.80 14.55 -35.50
CA ARG A 125 14.70 14.97 -34.43
C ARG A 125 15.02 16.47 -34.48
N GLY A 126 14.62 17.18 -35.54
CA GLY A 126 14.79 18.63 -35.68
C GLY A 126 14.10 19.45 -34.58
N THR A 127 13.04 18.89 -33.96
CA THR A 127 12.37 19.46 -32.77
C THR A 127 13.35 19.71 -31.62
N PHE A 128 14.41 18.91 -31.51
CA PHE A 128 15.46 19.09 -30.51
C PHE A 128 16.49 20.15 -30.85
N GLU A 129 16.55 20.74 -32.05
CA GLU A 129 17.50 21.83 -32.29
C GLU A 129 17.24 23.02 -31.36
N SER A 130 15.97 23.27 -31.05
CA SER A 130 15.55 24.26 -30.04
C SER A 130 16.01 23.88 -28.63
N ILE A 131 15.77 22.64 -28.19
CA ILE A 131 16.20 22.12 -26.87
C ILE A 131 17.72 22.11 -26.77
N ASN A 132 18.41 21.69 -27.82
CA ASN A 132 19.87 21.62 -27.91
C ASN A 132 20.48 23.03 -27.85
N SER A 133 19.80 24.05 -28.40
CA SER A 133 20.21 25.45 -28.24
C SER A 133 20.12 25.94 -26.78
N VAL A 134 19.11 25.49 -26.04
CA VAL A 134 18.95 25.79 -24.60
C VAL A 134 19.99 25.05 -23.77
N VAL A 135 20.22 23.77 -24.04
CA VAL A 135 21.23 22.94 -23.35
C VAL A 135 22.66 23.43 -23.62
N LYS A 136 22.96 23.88 -24.86
CA LYS A 136 24.25 24.49 -25.19
C LYS A 136 24.50 25.79 -24.43
N ASN A 137 23.44 26.53 -24.09
CA ASN A 137 23.55 27.67 -23.18
C ASN A 137 23.58 27.18 -21.72
N LYS A 138 24.77 26.77 -21.28
CA LYS A 138 25.02 26.24 -19.93
C LYS A 138 24.42 27.12 -18.81
N LYS A 139 24.42 28.45 -18.96
CA LYS A 139 23.83 29.39 -17.98
C LYS A 139 22.31 29.32 -17.93
N LYS A 140 21.63 29.25 -19.09
CA LYS A 140 20.17 29.08 -19.14
C LYS A 140 19.76 27.71 -18.62
N ALA A 141 20.48 26.65 -19.03
CA ALA A 141 20.22 25.30 -18.57
C ALA A 141 20.40 25.17 -17.04
N SER A 142 21.50 25.71 -16.49
CA SER A 142 21.74 25.71 -15.04
C SER A 142 20.68 26.50 -14.28
N LEU A 143 20.22 27.63 -14.82
CA LEU A 143 19.16 28.44 -14.21
C LEU A 143 17.82 27.69 -14.17
N ILE A 144 17.44 27.01 -15.25
CA ILE A 144 16.20 26.21 -15.31
C ILE A 144 16.27 25.07 -14.29
N ILE A 145 17.39 24.34 -14.25
CA ILE A 145 17.60 23.26 -13.27
C ILE A 145 17.51 23.82 -11.85
N ALA A 146 18.20 24.93 -11.56
CA ALA A 146 18.18 25.55 -10.24
C ALA A 146 16.77 26.00 -9.84
N ILE A 147 15.99 26.57 -10.75
CA ILE A 147 14.59 26.95 -10.49
C ILE A 147 13.75 25.71 -10.21
N ILE A 148 13.81 24.68 -11.05
CA ILE A 148 13.04 23.43 -10.84
C ILE A 148 13.41 22.82 -9.49
N SER A 149 14.71 22.64 -9.20
CA SER A 149 15.17 22.11 -7.93
C SER A 149 14.71 22.94 -6.74
N LEU A 150 14.83 24.26 -6.81
CA LEU A 150 14.39 25.15 -5.73
C LEU A 150 12.87 25.09 -5.54
N THR A 151 12.08 25.10 -6.62
CA THR A 151 10.62 24.98 -6.54
C THR A 151 10.18 23.61 -6.00
N THR A 152 10.90 22.53 -6.34
CA THR A 152 10.64 21.20 -5.79
C THR A 152 10.96 21.15 -4.30
N ILE A 153 12.07 21.74 -3.86
CA ILE A 153 12.45 21.82 -2.44
C ILE A 153 11.43 22.66 -1.66
N ILE A 154 11.08 23.84 -2.18
CA ILE A 154 10.06 24.70 -1.57
C ILE A 154 8.73 23.96 -1.51
N GLY A 155 8.33 23.27 -2.58
CA GLY A 155 7.12 22.46 -2.61
C GLY A 155 7.15 21.34 -1.56
N ALA A 156 8.27 20.61 -1.45
CA ALA A 156 8.43 19.55 -0.46
C ALA A 156 8.32 20.09 0.97
N VAL A 157 9.03 21.18 1.29
CA VAL A 157 9.01 21.80 2.63
C VAL A 157 7.65 22.45 2.93
N ALA A 158 7.02 23.11 1.96
CA ALA A 158 5.72 23.75 2.14
C ALA A 158 4.57 22.74 2.26
N LEU A 159 4.73 21.54 1.72
CA LEU A 159 3.78 20.43 1.83
C LEU A 159 4.04 19.55 3.07
N GLU A 160 5.14 19.75 3.80
CA GLU A 160 5.28 19.21 5.15
C GLU A 160 4.37 20.02 6.09
N PHE A 161 3.28 19.40 6.53
CA PHE A 161 2.36 20.03 7.47
C PHE A 161 2.89 19.87 8.89
N PRO A 162 2.83 20.92 9.73
CA PRO A 162 3.12 20.78 11.14
C PRO A 162 2.06 19.86 11.76
N ILE A 163 2.51 18.74 12.33
CA ILE A 163 1.68 17.85 13.13
C ILE A 163 1.72 18.39 14.55
N ASP A 164 0.54 18.57 15.15
CA ASP A 164 0.47 19.07 16.53
C ASP A 164 1.03 18.01 17.48
N HIS A 165 2.01 18.40 18.28
CA HIS A 165 2.68 17.53 19.24
C HIS A 165 2.06 17.59 20.64
N ASN A 166 1.10 18.49 20.88
CA ASN A 166 0.43 18.64 22.18
C ASN A 166 -0.71 17.63 22.33
N LEU A 167 -0.36 16.36 22.28
CA LEU A 167 -1.28 15.28 22.59
C LEU A 167 -1.20 15.01 24.09
N SER A 168 -2.20 15.49 24.82
CA SER A 168 -2.42 15.20 26.24
C SER A 168 -3.80 14.57 26.37
N GLY A 169 -3.85 13.31 26.78
CA GLY A 169 -5.09 12.59 27.00
C GLY A 169 -4.89 11.46 27.98
N ASP A 170 -5.91 11.20 28.79
CA ASP A 170 -5.94 10.10 29.76
C ASP A 170 -6.42 8.78 29.11
N SER A 171 -6.76 8.81 27.82
CA SER A 171 -7.20 7.66 27.02
C SER A 171 -6.56 7.66 25.64
N LEU A 172 -6.49 6.48 25.03
CA LEU A 172 -5.93 6.25 23.71
C LEU A 172 -6.99 5.58 22.84
N LYS A 173 -7.36 6.21 21.72
CA LYS A 173 -8.30 5.64 20.73
C LYS A 173 -7.53 4.96 19.61
N VAL A 174 -7.84 3.69 19.34
CA VAL A 174 -7.18 2.89 18.31
C VAL A 174 -8.22 2.39 17.32
N LEU A 175 -7.99 2.62 16.02
CA LEU A 175 -8.90 2.22 14.97
C LEU A 175 -8.24 1.18 14.06
N SER A 176 -8.91 0.05 13.82
CA SER A 176 -8.62 -0.84 12.68
C SER A 176 -9.68 -0.65 11.61
N TYR A 177 -9.28 -0.56 10.34
CA TYR A 177 -10.21 -0.42 9.24
C TYR A 177 -9.66 -0.98 7.92
N ASN A 178 -10.26 -2.08 7.44
CA ASN A 178 -10.07 -2.53 6.07
C ASN A 178 -10.87 -1.59 5.15
N ILE A 179 -10.15 -0.91 4.25
CA ILE A 179 -10.70 0.13 3.38
C ILE A 179 -10.99 -0.36 1.95
N GLN A 180 -10.97 -1.67 1.70
CA GLN A 180 -11.38 -2.27 0.42
C GLN A 180 -10.73 -1.59 -0.81
N GLN A 181 -9.43 -1.31 -0.73
CA GLN A 181 -8.68 -0.59 -1.77
C GLN A 181 -9.27 0.78 -2.14
N GLY A 182 -9.95 1.42 -1.19
CA GLY A 182 -10.61 2.71 -1.33
C GLY A 182 -11.99 2.65 -2.02
N SER A 183 -12.64 1.49 -1.97
CA SER A 183 -13.99 1.26 -2.50
C SER A 183 -15.03 1.25 -1.38
N ASP A 184 -16.26 1.65 -1.70
CA ASP A 184 -17.42 1.46 -0.84
C ASP A 184 -17.96 0.03 -0.91
N GLU A 185 -18.94 -0.30 -0.06
CA GLU A 185 -19.57 -1.63 0.00
C GLU A 185 -20.10 -2.12 -1.36
N SER A 186 -20.43 -1.22 -2.29
CA SER A 186 -20.89 -1.55 -3.64
C SER A 186 -19.75 -1.70 -4.66
N GLY A 187 -18.50 -1.58 -4.23
CA GLY A 187 -17.30 -1.66 -5.07
C GLY A 187 -16.97 -0.38 -5.84
N ASN A 188 -17.58 0.76 -5.50
CA ASN A 188 -17.28 2.03 -6.16
C ASN A 188 -16.18 2.78 -5.40
N LYS A 189 -15.22 3.34 -6.13
CA LYS A 189 -14.15 4.15 -5.52
C LYS A 189 -14.73 5.35 -4.75
N ASN A 190 -14.47 5.42 -3.44
CA ASN A 190 -15.07 6.43 -2.58
C ASN A 190 -14.16 6.86 -1.40
N PHE A 191 -13.04 7.50 -1.73
CA PHE A 191 -12.06 7.95 -0.72
C PHE A 191 -12.65 8.98 0.25
N ASP A 192 -13.57 9.84 -0.22
CA ASP A 192 -14.16 10.88 0.63
C ASP A 192 -15.06 10.27 1.71
N ALA A 193 -15.86 9.24 1.41
CA ALA A 193 -16.67 8.57 2.43
C ALA A 193 -15.81 7.92 3.53
N GLN A 194 -14.75 7.21 3.14
CA GLN A 194 -13.81 6.59 4.09
C GLN A 194 -13.07 7.64 4.92
N TYR A 195 -12.66 8.75 4.29
CA TYR A 195 -12.09 9.89 5.00
C TYR A 195 -13.06 10.46 6.03
N GLU A 196 -14.33 10.65 5.68
CA GLU A 196 -15.33 11.18 6.61
C GLU A 196 -15.58 10.25 7.80
N VAL A 197 -15.57 8.93 7.59
CA VAL A 197 -15.64 7.94 8.68
C VAL A 197 -14.44 8.08 9.60
N ILE A 198 -13.21 8.03 9.07
CA ILE A 198 -11.98 8.14 9.87
C ILE A 198 -11.92 9.48 10.61
N ARG A 199 -12.30 10.58 9.94
CA ARG A 199 -12.37 11.93 10.52
C ARG A 199 -13.36 12.01 11.67
N TYR A 200 -14.53 11.38 11.53
CA TYR A 200 -15.57 11.40 12.54
C TYR A 200 -15.20 10.59 13.79
N LEU A 201 -14.57 9.42 13.60
CA LEU A 201 -14.13 8.58 14.71
C LEU A 201 -12.97 9.20 15.51
N ASP A 202 -12.16 10.05 14.86
CA ASP A 202 -11.08 10.83 15.49
C ASP A 202 -10.13 9.98 16.35
N ALA A 203 -9.75 8.82 15.82
CA ALA A 203 -8.82 7.90 16.47
C ALA A 203 -7.40 8.47 16.51
N ASP A 204 -6.63 8.09 17.53
CA ASP A 204 -5.27 8.58 17.73
C ASP A 204 -4.23 7.75 16.99
N ILE A 205 -4.50 6.44 16.86
CA ILE A 205 -3.70 5.47 16.11
C ILE A 205 -4.66 4.72 15.18
N ILE A 206 -4.33 4.62 13.91
CA ILE A 206 -5.19 4.01 12.89
C ILE A 206 -4.37 2.98 12.10
N GLY A 207 -4.83 1.74 12.09
CA GLY A 207 -4.38 0.68 11.19
C GLY A 207 -5.33 0.56 10.01
N LEU A 208 -4.81 0.73 8.80
CA LEU A 208 -5.56 0.52 7.57
C LEU A 208 -5.11 -0.79 6.91
N GLN A 209 -6.06 -1.61 6.49
CA GLN A 209 -5.85 -2.78 5.64
C GLN A 209 -6.35 -2.52 4.22
N GLU A 210 -5.87 -3.30 3.26
CA GLU A 210 -6.13 -3.10 1.82
C GLU A 210 -5.78 -1.69 1.33
N SER A 211 -4.76 -1.07 1.93
CA SER A 211 -4.46 0.33 1.66
C SER A 211 -3.70 0.57 0.36
N ASP A 212 -3.28 -0.50 -0.34
CA ASP A 212 -2.43 -0.47 -1.53
C ASP A 212 -3.14 0.03 -2.80
N THR A 213 -3.32 1.33 -2.87
CA THR A 213 -4.04 2.03 -3.94
C THR A 213 -3.13 2.73 -4.94
N CYS A 214 -1.82 2.85 -4.64
CA CYS A 214 -0.84 3.50 -5.51
C CYS A 214 -0.33 2.52 -6.58
N ARG A 215 -1.29 1.95 -7.31
CA ARG A 215 -1.12 0.95 -8.37
C ARG A 215 -1.69 1.49 -9.68
N ILE A 216 -1.14 1.04 -10.81
CA ILE A 216 -1.63 1.44 -12.14
C ILE A 216 -3.12 1.06 -12.30
N SER A 217 -3.51 -0.12 -11.82
CA SER A 217 -4.89 -0.62 -11.84
C SER A 217 -5.86 0.25 -11.03
N SER A 218 -5.38 0.92 -9.98
CA SER A 218 -6.18 1.76 -9.08
C SER A 218 -6.04 3.27 -9.39
N GLY A 219 -5.44 3.60 -10.53
CA GLY A 219 -5.22 4.97 -11.00
C GLY A 219 -4.09 5.71 -10.29
N ASN A 220 -3.12 4.98 -9.71
CA ASN A 220 -1.98 5.50 -8.96
C ASN A 220 -2.39 6.51 -7.87
N SER A 221 -3.52 6.25 -7.20
CA SER A 221 -4.06 7.12 -6.16
C SER A 221 -3.54 6.68 -4.81
N ASP A 222 -3.08 7.62 -3.97
CA ASP A 222 -2.53 7.28 -2.66
C ASP A 222 -3.54 7.64 -1.56
N ILE A 223 -4.36 6.68 -1.14
CA ILE A 223 -5.37 6.90 -0.11
C ILE A 223 -4.75 7.19 1.27
N VAL A 224 -3.61 6.55 1.56
CA VAL A 224 -2.90 6.74 2.83
C VAL A 224 -2.47 8.20 2.97
N ARG A 225 -1.83 8.75 1.93
CA ARG A 225 -1.46 10.18 1.91
C ARG A 225 -2.66 11.11 1.80
N PHE A 226 -3.72 10.71 1.10
CA PHE A 226 -4.95 11.49 1.01
C PHE A 226 -5.58 11.72 2.40
N VAL A 227 -5.69 10.66 3.21
CA VAL A 227 -6.21 10.75 4.58
C VAL A 227 -5.20 11.44 5.50
N SER A 228 -3.94 11.01 5.51
CA SER A 228 -2.94 11.52 6.46
C SER A 228 -2.65 13.01 6.29
N ASN A 229 -2.59 13.52 5.05
CA ASN A 229 -2.38 14.95 4.81
C ASN A 229 -3.57 15.80 5.28
N ARG A 230 -4.80 15.33 5.07
CA ARG A 230 -6.01 16.07 5.45
C ARG A 230 -6.25 16.07 6.96
N LEU A 231 -5.91 14.98 7.64
CA LEU A 231 -6.00 14.84 9.10
C LEU A 231 -4.73 15.27 9.84
N LYS A 232 -3.65 15.59 9.11
CA LYS A 232 -2.32 15.95 9.64
C LYS A 232 -1.76 14.87 10.57
N LEU A 233 -1.74 13.63 10.08
CA LEU A 233 -1.24 12.46 10.82
C LEU A 233 0.13 12.03 10.30
N TYR A 234 0.95 11.49 11.19
CA TYR A 234 2.10 10.69 10.80
C TYR A 234 1.60 9.46 10.03
N ALA A 235 2.34 9.06 9.00
CA ALA A 235 2.01 7.89 8.20
C ALA A 235 3.24 7.01 8.00
N TYR A 236 3.05 5.72 8.22
CA TYR A 236 3.94 4.68 7.72
C TYR A 236 3.16 3.76 6.80
N TYR A 237 3.55 3.74 5.53
CA TYR A 237 2.91 2.95 4.49
C TYR A 237 3.83 1.79 4.15
N GLY A 238 3.47 0.59 4.58
CA GLY A 238 4.28 -0.60 4.36
C GLY A 238 3.38 -1.82 4.30
N PRO A 239 3.57 -2.77 3.37
CA PRO A 239 4.64 -2.94 2.39
C PRO A 239 4.60 -1.95 1.22
N LYS A 240 5.61 -2.01 0.34
CA LYS A 240 5.65 -1.19 -0.88
C LYS A 240 4.56 -1.65 -1.84
N THR A 241 4.03 -0.71 -2.63
CA THR A 241 2.89 -0.99 -3.52
C THR A 241 3.18 -1.99 -4.64
N LEU A 242 4.45 -2.27 -4.92
CA LEU A 242 4.87 -3.24 -5.93
C LEU A 242 5.24 -4.60 -5.36
N THR A 243 5.07 -4.83 -4.06
CA THR A 243 5.47 -6.10 -3.42
C THR A 243 4.48 -7.24 -3.67
N GLY A 244 3.28 -6.95 -4.19
CA GLY A 244 2.28 -7.99 -4.51
C GLY A 244 1.44 -8.42 -3.29
N THR A 245 1.17 -7.49 -2.39
CA THR A 245 0.27 -7.64 -1.22
C THR A 245 -0.96 -6.72 -1.38
N PHE A 246 -1.98 -6.84 -0.54
CA PHE A 246 -3.07 -5.81 -0.52
C PHE A 246 -2.71 -4.55 0.26
N GLY A 247 -1.58 -4.56 0.98
CA GLY A 247 -1.03 -3.41 1.69
C GLY A 247 -1.70 -3.13 3.00
N ILE A 248 -0.94 -2.47 3.87
CA ILE A 248 -1.37 -2.02 5.18
C ILE A 248 -0.70 -0.67 5.47
N ALA A 249 -1.27 0.13 6.35
CA ALA A 249 -0.69 1.41 6.74
C ALA A 249 -1.00 1.75 8.19
N LEU A 250 -0.03 2.41 8.84
CA LEU A 250 -0.17 2.99 10.17
C LEU A 250 -0.29 4.50 10.02
N LEU A 251 -1.40 5.07 10.49
CA LEU A 251 -1.53 6.50 10.73
C LEU A 251 -1.55 6.79 12.22
N SER A 252 -0.99 7.92 12.63
CA SER A 252 -0.92 8.27 14.05
C SER A 252 -0.86 9.77 14.27
N LYS A 253 -1.54 10.25 15.31
CA LYS A 253 -1.36 11.62 15.81
C LYS A 253 0.04 11.78 16.45
N TYR A 254 0.56 10.72 17.06
CA TYR A 254 1.88 10.67 17.68
C TYR A 254 2.99 10.27 16.69
N PRO A 255 4.26 10.69 16.89
CA PRO A 255 5.38 10.24 16.07
C PRO A 255 5.51 8.71 16.03
N ILE A 256 5.64 8.16 14.82
CA ILE A 256 5.86 6.73 14.59
C ILE A 256 7.36 6.43 14.73
N LEU A 257 7.73 5.60 15.70
CA LEU A 257 9.11 5.24 15.99
C LEU A 257 9.45 3.84 15.51
N ASN A 258 10.64 3.66 14.95
CA ASN A 258 11.19 2.38 14.50
C ASN A 258 10.23 1.53 13.65
N PRO A 259 9.48 2.10 12.69
CA PRO A 259 8.52 1.33 11.92
C PRO A 259 9.23 0.32 11.02
N LYS A 260 8.70 -0.90 10.98
CA LYS A 260 9.18 -2.00 10.15
C LYS A 260 7.99 -2.70 9.53
N THR A 261 8.21 -3.24 8.34
CA THR A 261 7.30 -4.20 7.72
C THR A 261 8.01 -5.54 7.71
N PHE A 262 7.33 -6.60 8.13
CA PHE A 262 7.80 -7.97 7.89
C PHE A 262 6.75 -8.75 7.11
N TYR A 263 7.21 -9.72 6.35
CA TYR A 263 6.37 -10.61 5.58
C TYR A 263 6.26 -11.94 6.29
N MET A 264 5.11 -12.61 6.11
CA MET A 264 4.88 -13.95 6.65
C MET A 264 4.98 -14.98 5.53
N LYS A 265 5.25 -16.23 5.91
CA LYS A 265 5.31 -17.32 4.94
C LYS A 265 3.92 -17.53 4.35
N SER A 266 3.82 -17.51 3.02
CA SER A 266 2.57 -17.81 2.33
C SER A 266 2.79 -18.70 1.13
N LYS A 267 1.92 -19.71 0.97
CA LYS A 267 1.87 -20.53 -0.25
C LYS A 267 1.09 -19.84 -1.36
N GLY A 268 0.01 -19.13 -1.02
CA GLY A 268 -0.76 -18.29 -1.92
C GLY A 268 -0.55 -16.80 -1.63
N GLU A 269 -1.63 -16.02 -1.46
CA GLU A 269 -1.57 -14.57 -1.27
C GLU A 269 -0.47 -14.13 -0.28
N GLN A 270 0.42 -13.25 -0.75
CA GLN A 270 1.52 -12.76 0.08
C GLN A 270 1.03 -11.65 1.00
N THR A 271 1.25 -11.86 2.31
CA THR A 271 0.82 -10.92 3.35
C THR A 271 1.99 -10.27 4.07
N ALA A 272 1.70 -9.19 4.77
CA ALA A 272 2.66 -8.41 5.55
C ALA A 272 2.08 -7.97 6.89
N THR A 273 2.94 -7.60 7.83
CA THR A 273 2.58 -6.98 9.10
C THR A 273 3.49 -5.78 9.33
N VAL A 274 2.90 -4.65 9.73
CA VAL A 274 3.63 -3.47 10.20
C VAL A 274 3.83 -3.60 11.70
N TRP A 275 5.04 -3.35 12.16
CA TRP A 275 5.37 -3.17 13.56
C TRP A 275 6.02 -1.80 13.77
N ALA A 276 5.46 -1.00 14.66
CA ALA A 276 6.06 0.27 15.07
C ALA A 276 5.90 0.51 16.58
N GLN A 277 6.59 1.52 17.07
CA GLN A 277 6.52 1.96 18.45
C GLN A 277 5.91 3.36 18.51
N ILE A 278 5.00 3.57 19.45
CA ILE A 278 4.38 4.87 19.70
C ILE A 278 4.52 5.22 21.18
N MET A 279 4.96 6.44 21.47
CA MET A 279 5.08 6.97 22.82
C MET A 279 3.84 7.82 23.15
N VAL A 280 3.13 7.45 24.20
CA VAL A 280 2.01 8.22 24.75
C VAL A 280 2.33 8.51 26.23
N GLY A 281 2.58 9.77 26.55
CA GLY A 281 3.19 10.13 27.83
C GLY A 281 4.53 9.41 28.02
N SER A 282 4.66 8.68 29.13
CA SER A 282 5.83 7.83 29.42
C SER A 282 5.71 6.38 28.94
N THR A 283 4.56 5.99 28.39
CA THR A 283 4.28 4.61 28.01
C THR A 283 4.63 4.39 26.55
N LYS A 284 5.42 3.34 26.31
CA LYS A 284 5.74 2.85 24.96
C LYS A 284 4.77 1.73 24.58
N PHE A 285 4.02 1.93 23.51
CA PHE A 285 3.15 0.92 22.91
C PHE A 285 3.84 0.29 21.70
N ASN A 286 3.68 -1.03 21.54
CA ASN A 286 4.08 -1.74 20.33
C ASN A 286 2.83 -1.97 19.48
N ILE A 287 2.76 -1.28 18.34
CA ILE A 287 1.60 -1.32 17.46
C ILE A 287 1.89 -2.27 16.31
N PHE A 288 0.99 -3.23 16.13
CA PHE A 288 1.02 -4.18 15.02
C PHE A 288 -0.24 -4.03 14.19
N ILE A 289 -0.06 -3.93 12.88
CA ILE A 289 -1.16 -3.93 11.90
C ILE A 289 -0.93 -5.10 10.96
N THR A 290 -1.95 -5.93 10.77
CA THR A 290 -1.85 -7.07 9.87
C THR A 290 -3.06 -7.17 8.94
N HIS A 291 -2.89 -7.93 7.88
CA HIS A 291 -3.94 -8.42 7.01
C HIS A 291 -3.55 -9.85 6.60
N LEU A 292 -4.25 -10.87 7.13
CA LEU A 292 -3.96 -12.26 6.80
C LEU A 292 -4.61 -12.66 5.46
N GLY A 293 -4.02 -13.64 4.77
CA GLY A 293 -4.54 -14.05 3.46
C GLY A 293 -5.89 -14.75 3.62
N ASN A 294 -6.73 -14.73 2.60
CA ASN A 294 -8.07 -15.30 2.67
C ASN A 294 -8.09 -16.77 2.17
N TYR A 295 -8.18 -17.75 3.08
CA TYR A 295 -8.26 -19.17 2.72
C TYR A 295 -9.40 -19.85 3.48
N GLU A 296 -10.27 -20.50 2.73
CA GLU A 296 -11.53 -21.05 3.26
C GLU A 296 -11.35 -22.40 3.98
N ASP A 297 -10.34 -23.21 3.62
CA ASP A 297 -10.13 -24.53 4.23
C ASP A 297 -8.71 -24.73 4.81
N PRO A 298 -8.56 -24.61 6.14
CA PRO A 298 -7.31 -24.92 6.84
C PRO A 298 -6.81 -26.36 6.68
N ALA A 299 -7.68 -27.31 6.31
CA ALA A 299 -7.29 -28.69 6.02
C ALA A 299 -6.53 -28.81 4.69
N GLU A 300 -6.80 -27.90 3.74
CA GLU A 300 -6.13 -27.83 2.45
C GLU A 300 -4.92 -26.89 2.48
N ASP A 301 -5.03 -25.75 3.20
CA ASP A 301 -3.93 -24.80 3.37
C ASP A 301 -3.79 -24.24 4.80
N ARG A 302 -2.70 -24.61 5.47
CA ARG A 302 -2.31 -24.06 6.79
C ARG A 302 -1.59 -22.71 6.71
N SER A 303 -1.55 -22.04 5.56
CA SER A 303 -0.85 -20.77 5.37
C SER A 303 -1.29 -19.71 6.38
N GLN A 304 -2.59 -19.50 6.62
CA GLN A 304 -3.06 -18.52 7.62
C GLN A 304 -2.54 -18.82 9.03
N ILE A 305 -2.56 -20.09 9.46
CA ILE A 305 -2.06 -20.48 10.78
C ILE A 305 -0.58 -20.16 10.90
N VAL A 306 0.22 -20.50 9.87
CA VAL A 306 1.66 -20.18 9.84
C VAL A 306 1.89 -18.67 9.84
N GLN A 307 1.06 -17.89 9.14
CA GLN A 307 1.12 -16.43 9.15
C GLN A 307 0.87 -15.90 10.58
N GLN A 308 -0.17 -16.40 11.24
CA GLN A 308 -0.50 -15.99 12.61
C GLN A 308 0.59 -16.40 13.61
N GLU A 309 1.13 -17.63 13.51
CA GLU A 309 2.28 -18.06 14.32
C GLU A 309 3.50 -17.14 14.13
N ASN A 310 3.76 -16.68 12.90
CA ASN A 310 4.85 -15.75 12.62
C ASN A 310 4.63 -14.41 13.33
N ILE A 311 3.41 -13.87 13.33
CA ILE A 311 3.07 -12.65 14.07
C ILE A 311 3.28 -12.86 15.57
N LEU A 312 2.70 -13.94 16.12
CA LEU A 312 2.75 -14.24 17.55
C LEU A 312 4.18 -14.48 18.05
N SER A 313 5.05 -15.05 17.21
CA SER A 313 6.49 -15.22 17.52
C SER A 313 7.23 -13.89 17.72
N VAL A 314 6.71 -12.79 17.16
CA VAL A 314 7.26 -11.44 17.33
C VAL A 314 6.63 -10.75 18.53
N THR A 315 5.31 -10.87 18.71
CA THR A 315 4.57 -10.16 19.77
C THR A 315 4.83 -10.73 21.17
N ASN A 316 5.07 -12.03 21.31
CA ASN A 316 5.19 -12.72 22.60
C ASN A 316 6.33 -12.23 23.52
N SER A 317 7.31 -11.50 22.96
CA SER A 317 8.47 -10.99 23.67
C SER A 317 8.33 -9.51 24.07
N LEU A 318 7.17 -8.92 23.81
CA LEU A 318 6.91 -7.50 23.95
C LEU A 318 5.77 -7.24 24.96
N ASN A 319 5.86 -6.10 25.64
CA ASN A 319 4.81 -5.60 26.51
C ASN A 319 4.04 -4.45 25.81
N ASN A 320 2.87 -4.11 26.33
CA ASN A 320 2.00 -3.06 25.79
C ASN A 320 1.75 -3.24 24.28
N VAL A 321 1.47 -4.47 23.88
CA VAL A 321 1.18 -4.82 22.49
C VAL A 321 -0.26 -4.44 22.18
N ILE A 322 -0.47 -3.78 21.04
CA ILE A 322 -1.76 -3.60 20.41
C ILE A 322 -1.63 -4.19 18.99
N LEU A 323 -2.28 -5.32 18.75
CA LEU A 323 -2.28 -6.04 17.49
C LEU A 323 -3.66 -5.90 16.86
N MET A 324 -3.76 -5.23 15.72
CA MET A 324 -5.02 -4.95 15.05
C MET A 324 -4.96 -5.34 13.57
N GLY A 325 -6.10 -5.66 12.99
CA GLY A 325 -6.13 -6.08 11.59
C GLY A 325 -7.44 -6.71 11.17
N ASP A 326 -7.50 -6.96 9.87
CA ASP A 326 -8.36 -7.97 9.30
C ASP A 326 -7.59 -9.30 9.32
N PHE A 327 -8.08 -10.23 10.14
CA PHE A 327 -7.41 -11.51 10.33
C PHE A 327 -7.95 -12.62 9.43
N ASN A 328 -9.04 -12.39 8.68
CA ASN A 328 -9.70 -13.42 7.88
C ASN A 328 -9.98 -14.73 8.65
N PHE A 329 -10.17 -14.66 9.97
CA PHE A 329 -10.59 -15.79 10.80
C PHE A 329 -11.69 -15.39 11.77
N GLU A 330 -12.65 -16.30 11.94
CA GLU A 330 -13.72 -16.19 12.93
C GLU A 330 -13.27 -16.73 14.30
N LEU A 331 -14.17 -16.61 15.27
CA LEU A 331 -14.02 -17.22 16.59
C LEU A 331 -13.85 -18.74 16.50
N ASP A 332 -13.24 -19.30 17.55
CA ASP A 332 -13.02 -20.74 17.74
C ASP A 332 -12.15 -21.44 16.68
N THR A 333 -11.71 -20.73 15.63
CA THR A 333 -10.70 -21.20 14.69
C THR A 333 -9.36 -21.47 15.39
N GLU A 334 -8.51 -22.32 14.81
CA GLU A 334 -7.18 -22.62 15.37
C GLU A 334 -6.35 -21.33 15.53
N GLN A 335 -6.42 -20.44 14.55
CA GLN A 335 -5.77 -19.13 14.51
C GLN A 335 -6.24 -18.21 15.64
N TYR A 336 -7.56 -18.12 15.87
CA TYR A 336 -8.10 -17.35 16.99
C TYR A 336 -7.61 -17.92 18.32
N ASN A 337 -7.69 -19.24 18.50
CA ASN A 337 -7.32 -19.93 19.74
C ASN A 337 -5.83 -19.73 20.10
N ILE A 338 -4.91 -19.84 19.13
CA ILE A 338 -3.47 -19.59 19.41
C ILE A 338 -3.19 -18.11 19.73
N THR A 339 -4.03 -17.20 19.24
CA THR A 339 -3.93 -15.76 19.49
C THR A 339 -4.37 -15.43 20.90
N VAL A 340 -5.55 -15.89 21.31
CA VAL A 340 -6.08 -15.63 22.66
C VAL A 340 -5.37 -16.41 23.77
N ALA A 341 -4.55 -17.41 23.40
CA ALA A 341 -3.62 -18.05 24.33
C ALA A 341 -2.47 -17.12 24.77
N GLN A 342 -2.21 -16.04 24.03
CA GLN A 342 -1.08 -15.12 24.25
C GLN A 342 -1.50 -13.66 24.44
N LEU A 343 -2.61 -13.25 23.82
CA LEU A 343 -3.16 -11.91 23.84
C LEU A 343 -4.63 -11.95 24.28
N TYR A 344 -5.21 -10.79 24.56
CA TYR A 344 -6.61 -10.66 24.94
C TYR A 344 -7.37 -9.97 23.81
N ASP A 345 -8.46 -10.57 23.35
CA ASP A 345 -9.39 -9.91 22.42
C ASP A 345 -10.08 -8.75 23.13
N CYS A 346 -9.92 -7.54 22.61
CA CYS A 346 -10.57 -6.34 23.13
C CYS A 346 -12.09 -6.48 23.17
N TRP A 347 -12.70 -7.21 22.23
CA TRP A 347 -14.13 -7.51 22.30
C TRP A 347 -14.48 -8.29 23.54
N GLU A 348 -13.67 -9.22 24.00
CA GLU A 348 -14.00 -10.01 25.20
C GLU A 348 -13.78 -9.21 26.49
N VAL A 349 -12.65 -8.48 26.58
CA VAL A 349 -12.24 -7.81 27.82
C VAL A 349 -12.80 -6.41 28.03
N ALA A 350 -13.35 -5.77 26.99
CA ALA A 350 -13.89 -4.41 27.11
C ALA A 350 -15.07 -4.32 28.10
N LEU A 351 -15.10 -3.23 28.87
CA LEU A 351 -16.22 -2.91 29.78
C LEU A 351 -17.50 -2.54 29.00
N GLY A 352 -17.37 -1.72 27.95
CA GLY A 352 -18.46 -1.35 27.05
C GLY A 352 -18.31 -1.98 25.66
N LYS A 353 -19.35 -2.64 25.16
CA LYS A 353 -19.35 -3.30 23.85
C LYS A 353 -20.49 -2.76 23.02
N THR A 354 -20.19 -2.23 21.84
CA THR A 354 -21.20 -1.57 21.00
C THR A 354 -21.10 -2.04 19.54
N ILE A 355 -22.24 -2.35 18.94
CA ILE A 355 -22.39 -2.41 17.48
C ILE A 355 -23.15 -1.14 17.11
N GLY A 356 -22.45 -0.25 16.41
CA GLY A 356 -22.91 1.07 16.00
C GLY A 356 -23.63 1.04 14.65
N ASN A 357 -23.30 2.01 13.79
CA ASN A 357 -23.90 2.10 12.46
C ASN A 357 -23.24 1.11 11.51
N VAL A 358 -23.91 -0.01 11.23
CA VAL A 358 -23.51 -1.03 10.26
C VAL A 358 -24.64 -1.30 9.27
N PRO A 359 -24.33 -1.75 8.04
CA PRO A 359 -25.35 -2.10 7.04
C PRO A 359 -26.29 -3.23 7.49
N GLU A 360 -27.52 -3.23 6.95
CA GLU A 360 -28.46 -4.36 7.11
C GLU A 360 -27.87 -5.61 6.43
N GLY A 361 -27.93 -6.77 7.10
CA GLY A 361 -27.34 -8.02 6.60
C GLY A 361 -25.98 -8.38 7.21
N TRP A 362 -25.37 -7.51 8.02
CA TRP A 362 -24.11 -7.81 8.72
C TRP A 362 -24.33 -8.55 10.05
N GLU A 363 -25.56 -8.92 10.40
CA GLU A 363 -25.90 -9.56 11.68
C GLU A 363 -25.23 -10.93 11.84
N THR A 364 -24.90 -11.63 10.75
CA THR A 364 -24.16 -12.89 10.81
C THR A 364 -22.65 -12.70 10.90
N ARG A 365 -22.15 -11.49 10.60
CA ARG A 365 -20.73 -11.14 10.62
C ARG A 365 -20.32 -10.47 11.94
N LEU A 366 -21.28 -9.93 12.71
CA LEU A 366 -20.99 -9.16 13.92
C LEU A 366 -21.94 -9.51 15.07
N PRO A 367 -21.44 -9.65 16.31
CA PRO A 367 -20.01 -9.65 16.66
C PRO A 367 -19.36 -11.02 16.52
N ASP A 368 -20.14 -12.09 16.38
CA ASP A 368 -19.65 -13.47 16.55
C ASP A 368 -18.94 -14.01 15.29
N GLY A 369 -19.34 -13.56 14.09
CA GLY A 369 -18.65 -13.85 12.83
C GLY A 369 -17.55 -12.84 12.48
N ARG A 370 -17.02 -12.11 13.46
CA ARG A 370 -16.06 -11.02 13.22
C ARG A 370 -14.71 -11.58 12.76
N ILE A 371 -14.11 -10.91 11.79
CA ILE A 371 -12.76 -11.21 11.28
C ILE A 371 -11.79 -10.04 11.45
N ASP A 372 -12.32 -8.83 11.63
CA ASP A 372 -11.57 -7.66 12.06
C ASP A 372 -11.46 -7.66 13.59
N HIS A 373 -10.24 -7.64 14.13
CA HIS A 373 -10.02 -7.73 15.58
C HIS A 373 -9.00 -6.70 16.06
N ILE A 374 -9.07 -6.37 17.35
CA ILE A 374 -8.01 -5.70 18.11
C ILE A 374 -7.68 -6.59 19.32
N PHE A 375 -6.43 -7.02 19.40
CA PHE A 375 -5.87 -7.79 20.50
C PHE A 375 -4.87 -6.97 21.29
N VAL A 376 -4.80 -7.20 22.60
CA VAL A 376 -3.84 -6.52 23.50
C VAL A 376 -3.06 -7.48 24.38
N SER A 377 -1.84 -7.10 24.78
CA SER A 377 -1.08 -7.88 25.77
C SER A 377 -1.70 -7.81 27.16
N GLY A 378 -1.28 -8.71 28.05
CA GLY A 378 -1.86 -8.85 29.39
C GLY A 378 -1.78 -7.59 30.26
N GLU A 379 -0.81 -6.71 30.06
CA GLU A 379 -0.69 -5.46 30.81
C GLU A 379 -1.81 -4.46 30.49
N LEU A 380 -2.46 -4.60 29.34
CA LEU A 380 -3.50 -3.70 28.85
C LEU A 380 -4.91 -4.29 28.98
N ASN A 381 -5.05 -5.56 29.36
CA ASN A 381 -6.35 -6.24 29.32
C ASN A 381 -7.44 -5.58 30.20
N THR A 382 -7.06 -4.98 31.33
CA THR A 382 -7.96 -4.28 32.26
C THR A 382 -8.15 -2.81 31.94
N THR A 383 -7.43 -2.27 30.93
CA THR A 383 -7.51 -0.86 30.54
C THR A 383 -8.44 -0.61 29.36
N VAL A 384 -8.95 -1.67 28.73
CA VAL A 384 -9.91 -1.58 27.61
C VAL A 384 -11.27 -1.11 28.12
N THR A 385 -11.57 0.17 27.94
CA THR A 385 -12.80 0.79 28.44
C THR A 385 -14.01 0.49 27.55
N SER A 386 -13.85 0.53 26.24
CA SER A 386 -14.90 0.23 25.28
C SER A 386 -14.34 -0.29 23.97
N ILE A 387 -15.18 -0.98 23.21
CA ILE A 387 -14.95 -1.36 21.82
C ILE A 387 -16.22 -1.12 21.01
N THR A 388 -16.08 -0.64 19.78
CA THR A 388 -17.21 -0.36 18.87
C THR A 388 -16.94 -0.85 17.46
N TYR A 389 -17.87 -1.64 16.91
CA TYR A 389 -17.94 -1.92 15.47
C TYR A 389 -18.90 -0.95 14.79
N THR A 390 -18.47 -0.23 13.75
CA THR A 390 -19.27 0.79 13.04
C THR A 390 -18.74 1.01 11.63
N GLY A 391 -19.09 2.10 10.95
CA GLY A 391 -18.47 2.52 9.66
C GLY A 391 -19.45 2.61 8.49
N GLY A 392 -20.68 2.10 8.64
CA GLY A 392 -21.70 2.12 7.61
C GLY A 392 -21.23 1.42 6.32
N THR A 393 -21.56 2.01 5.17
CA THR A 393 -21.31 1.43 3.84
C THR A 393 -20.04 1.97 3.17
N ALA A 394 -19.16 2.65 3.91
CA ALA A 394 -17.98 3.32 3.34
C ALA A 394 -16.87 2.35 2.88
N ALA A 395 -16.93 1.11 3.37
CA ALA A 395 -16.24 -0.08 2.87
C ALA A 395 -17.14 -1.30 3.14
N ASP A 396 -16.76 -2.47 2.67
CA ASP A 396 -17.41 -3.75 2.97
C ASP A 396 -17.00 -4.39 4.31
N HIS A 397 -16.10 -3.74 5.06
CA HIS A 397 -15.70 -4.09 6.42
C HIS A 397 -16.10 -3.03 7.45
N PRO A 398 -16.35 -3.43 8.71
CA PRO A 398 -16.54 -2.49 9.80
C PRO A 398 -15.23 -1.77 10.17
N CYS A 399 -15.37 -0.58 10.71
CA CYS A 399 -14.39 0.04 11.58
C CYS A 399 -14.45 -0.61 12.97
N VAL A 400 -13.29 -0.97 13.53
CA VAL A 400 -13.16 -1.42 14.93
C VAL A 400 -12.43 -0.35 15.72
N LEU A 401 -13.12 0.30 16.67
CA LEU A 401 -12.60 1.41 17.49
C LEU A 401 -12.52 1.05 18.98
#